data_AF-A0A7X0E525-F1
#
_entry.id   AF-A0A7X0E525-F1
#
_cell.length_a   1.000
_cell.length_b   1.000
_cell.length_c   1.000
_cell.angle_alpha   90.00
_cell.angle_beta   90.00
_cell.angle_gamma   90.00
#
_symmetry.space_group_name_H-M   'P 1'
#
loop_
_entity.id
_entity.type
_entity.pdbx_description
1 polymer ?
#
loop_
_entity_poly.entity_id
_entity_poly.type
_entity_poly.pdbx_seq_one_letter_code
_entity_poly.pdbx_strand_id
1 'polypeptide(L)'
;MNPKQSVSAHEPLSNEQLERLTANDFVRLKLTEDEKTRLREINKVREQERIASVARIRIEAAGLLSELQAAGLKIQSVGDLIGMSERYEAVIPILLKHLQMPYSDAVRETIARSLAVPEPEVRNAWPILVEEYRKAPTGWGIKGPGDAKEFRLGAKDGLACALSVAVTDETLADLIAIAKDRTQGESRVLLLSALRKSKNPLAKQAIEELASDPDLKKEIASWRSR
;
A
#
# COMPACT_ATOMS: atom_id res chain seq x y z
N MET A 1 8.92 51.53 -25.73
CA MET A 1 9.27 50.18 -25.21
C MET A 1 8.49 49.97 -23.92
N ASN A 2 7.42 49.17 -23.95
CA ASN A 2 6.71 48.77 -22.73
C ASN A 2 7.23 47.40 -22.28
N PRO A 3 7.63 47.22 -21.01
CA PRO A 3 8.05 45.91 -20.52
C PRO A 3 6.81 45.03 -20.32
N LYS A 4 6.79 43.87 -21.00
CA LYS A 4 5.80 42.82 -20.75
C LYS A 4 6.06 42.21 -19.38
N GLN A 5 5.42 42.74 -18.34
CA GLN A 5 5.24 42.00 -17.09
C GLN A 5 4.09 41.01 -17.29
N SER A 6 4.46 39.77 -17.63
CA SER A 6 3.57 38.61 -17.51
C SER A 6 3.45 38.25 -16.03
N VAL A 7 2.62 38.98 -15.29
CA VAL A 7 2.32 38.68 -13.88
C VAL A 7 1.39 37.47 -13.87
N SER A 8 1.86 36.39 -13.24
CA SER A 8 1.01 35.25 -12.87
C SER A 8 -0.10 35.75 -11.95
N ALA A 9 -1.36 35.48 -12.29
CA ALA A 9 -2.55 36.09 -11.68
C ALA A 9 -2.92 35.50 -10.30
N HIS A 10 -1.95 34.96 -9.55
CA HIS A 10 -2.13 34.45 -8.20
C HIS A 10 -1.16 35.10 -7.22
N GLU A 11 -1.59 35.22 -5.96
CA GLU A 11 -0.69 35.59 -4.87
C GLU A 11 0.47 34.60 -4.77
N PRO A 12 1.70 35.07 -4.46
CA PRO A 12 2.84 34.20 -4.30
C PRO A 12 2.60 33.11 -3.27
N LEU A 13 2.87 31.86 -3.64
CA LEU A 13 2.68 30.71 -2.78
C LEU A 13 3.76 30.66 -1.68
N SER A 14 3.32 30.34 -0.47
CA SER A 14 4.19 29.97 0.66
C SER A 14 4.86 28.61 0.43
N ASN A 15 5.92 28.31 1.19
CA ASN A 15 6.58 27.00 1.11
C ASN A 15 5.64 25.85 1.50
N GLU A 16 4.76 26.04 2.49
CA GLU A 16 3.77 25.04 2.88
C GLU A 16 2.76 24.76 1.74
N GLN A 17 2.35 25.79 1.00
CA GLN A 17 1.50 25.63 -0.17
C GLN A 17 2.25 24.93 -1.32
N LEU A 18 3.50 25.32 -1.58
CA LEU A 18 4.35 24.66 -2.59
C LEU A 18 4.57 23.18 -2.26
N GLU A 19 4.73 22.84 -0.97
CA GLU A 19 4.86 21.47 -0.50
C GLU A 19 3.61 20.63 -0.79
N ARG A 20 2.42 21.22 -0.75
CA ARG A 20 1.15 20.52 -0.97
C ARG A 20 0.72 20.45 -2.43
N LEU A 21 1.47 21.06 -3.36
CA LEU A 21 1.12 21.03 -4.78
C LEU A 21 1.05 19.60 -5.33
N THR A 22 -0.01 19.34 -6.07
CA THR A 22 -0.22 18.08 -6.79
C THR A 22 0.22 18.19 -8.26
N ALA A 23 0.33 17.04 -8.93
CA ALA A 23 0.58 16.97 -10.37
C ALA A 23 -0.41 17.83 -11.20
N ASN A 24 -1.67 17.88 -10.78
CA ASN A 24 -2.72 18.65 -11.44
C ASN A 24 -2.57 20.16 -11.21
N ASP A 25 -2.02 20.58 -10.08
CA ASP A 25 -1.81 22.00 -9.77
C ASP A 25 -0.73 22.61 -10.66
N PHE A 26 0.30 21.83 -11.06
CA PHE A 26 1.33 22.29 -12.00
C PHE A 26 0.80 22.66 -13.39
N VAL A 27 -0.28 22.00 -13.82
CA VAL A 27 -0.92 22.30 -15.12
C VAL A 27 -1.75 23.59 -15.02
N ARG A 28 -2.30 23.88 -13.84
CA ARG A 28 -3.22 25.02 -13.62
C ARG A 28 -2.50 26.29 -13.17
N LEU A 29 -1.42 26.15 -12.42
CA LEU A 29 -0.67 27.25 -11.83
C LEU A 29 0.56 27.58 -12.68
N LYS A 30 0.63 28.81 -13.17
CA LYS A 30 1.84 29.35 -13.78
C LYS A 30 2.77 29.86 -12.68
N LEU A 31 3.56 28.95 -12.11
CA LEU A 31 4.54 29.30 -11.07
C LEU A 31 5.53 30.35 -11.60
N THR A 32 5.85 31.31 -10.74
CA THR A 32 6.93 32.28 -10.94
C THR A 32 8.30 31.60 -10.88
N GLU A 33 9.35 32.27 -11.35
CA GLU A 33 10.72 31.71 -11.28
C GLU A 33 11.22 31.54 -9.84
N ASP A 34 10.78 32.40 -8.92
CA ASP A 34 11.05 32.27 -7.49
C ASP A 34 10.40 31.00 -6.91
N GLU A 35 9.09 30.81 -7.14
CA GLU A 35 8.36 29.63 -6.68
C GLU A 35 8.92 28.33 -7.26
N LYS A 36 9.33 28.32 -8.54
CA LYS A 36 10.01 27.17 -9.15
C LYS A 36 11.34 26.88 -8.46
N THR A 37 12.08 27.91 -8.07
CA THR A 37 13.37 27.75 -7.39
C THR A 37 13.16 27.15 -6.00
N ARG A 38 12.26 27.71 -5.19
CA ARG A 38 11.90 27.19 -3.87
C ARG A 38 11.36 25.76 -3.94
N LEU A 39 10.53 25.47 -4.93
CA LEU A 39 10.01 24.11 -5.15
C LEU A 39 11.10 23.10 -5.52
N ARG A 40 12.10 23.49 -6.33
CA ARG A 40 13.26 22.61 -6.61
C ARG A 40 14.03 22.28 -5.34
N GLU A 41 14.21 23.24 -4.44
CA GLU A 41 14.85 23.02 -3.15
C GLU A 41 14.03 22.08 -2.25
N ILE A 42 12.72 22.31 -2.15
CA ILE A 42 11.78 21.42 -1.44
C ILE A 42 11.89 19.98 -1.98
N ASN A 43 11.86 19.82 -3.31
CA ASN A 43 11.96 18.51 -3.94
C ASN A 43 13.33 17.86 -3.73
N LYS A 44 14.42 18.65 -3.67
CA LYS A 44 15.76 18.15 -3.36
C LYS A 44 15.81 17.58 -1.93
N VAL A 45 15.23 18.28 -0.95
CA VAL A 45 15.14 17.79 0.44
C VAL A 45 14.31 16.51 0.51
N ARG A 46 13.15 16.46 -0.15
CA ARG A 46 12.30 15.26 -0.22
C ARG A 46 13.02 14.06 -0.82
N GLU A 47 13.77 14.29 -1.89
CA GLU A 47 14.54 13.23 -2.54
C GLU A 47 15.65 12.71 -1.62
N GLN A 48 16.33 13.59 -0.89
CA GLN A 48 17.32 13.19 0.11
C GLN A 48 16.68 12.38 1.26
N GLU A 49 15.54 12.82 1.78
CA GLU A 49 14.77 12.09 2.79
C GLU A 49 14.35 10.70 2.27
N ARG A 50 13.88 10.62 1.03
CA ARG A 50 13.48 9.37 0.37
C ARG A 50 14.66 8.42 0.22
N ILE A 51 15.80 8.88 -0.28
CA ILE A 51 17.04 8.09 -0.42
C ILE A 51 17.47 7.55 0.96
N ALA A 52 17.46 8.41 1.99
CA ALA A 52 17.81 8.01 3.34
C ALA A 52 16.84 6.97 3.92
N SER A 53 15.53 7.13 3.71
CA SER A 53 14.52 6.16 4.13
C SER A 53 14.70 4.80 3.44
N VAL A 54 14.94 4.78 2.13
CA VAL A 54 15.25 3.56 1.37
C VAL A 54 16.50 2.86 1.92
N ALA A 55 17.56 3.61 2.25
CA ALA A 55 18.77 3.04 2.83
C ALA A 55 18.49 2.38 4.20
N ARG A 56 17.70 3.02 5.07
CA ARG A 56 17.32 2.46 6.38
C ARG A 56 16.47 1.19 6.24
N ILE A 57 15.49 1.20 5.33
CA ILE A 57 14.67 0.02 5.00
C ILE A 57 15.56 -1.13 4.49
N ARG A 58 16.55 -0.84 3.63
CA ARG A 58 17.48 -1.87 3.14
C ARG A 58 18.31 -2.50 4.26
N ILE A 59 18.74 -1.70 5.24
CA ILE A 59 19.46 -2.19 6.42
C ILE A 59 18.55 -3.10 7.25
N GLU A 60 17.33 -2.65 7.55
CA GLU A 60 16.34 -3.45 8.29
C GLU A 60 16.03 -4.78 7.58
N ALA A 61 15.83 -4.75 6.26
CA ALA A 61 15.49 -5.91 5.45
C ALA A 61 16.69 -6.76 5.04
N ALA A 62 17.91 -6.49 5.53
CA ALA A 62 19.13 -7.18 5.08
C ALA A 62 19.05 -8.71 5.23
N GLY A 63 18.49 -9.20 6.34
CA GLY A 63 18.30 -10.63 6.56
C GLY A 63 17.35 -11.27 5.54
N LEU A 64 16.21 -10.63 5.29
CA LEU A 64 15.24 -11.07 4.26
C LEU A 64 15.90 -11.09 2.87
N LEU A 65 16.59 -10.02 2.49
CA LEU A 65 17.26 -9.94 1.19
C LEU A 65 18.30 -11.05 1.02
N SER A 66 19.07 -11.35 2.06
CA SER A 66 20.04 -12.44 2.04
C SER A 66 19.38 -13.81 1.83
N GLU A 67 18.26 -14.10 2.51
CA GLU A 67 17.55 -15.38 2.35
C GLU A 67 16.92 -15.50 0.95
N LEU A 68 16.31 -14.41 0.43
CA LEU A 68 15.73 -14.39 -0.92
C LEU A 68 16.79 -14.58 -2.02
N GLN A 69 17.95 -13.93 -1.88
CA GLN A 69 19.07 -14.10 -2.82
C GLN A 69 19.69 -15.49 -2.76
N ALA A 70 19.82 -16.07 -1.57
CA ALA A 70 20.29 -17.45 -1.40
C ALA A 70 19.33 -18.47 -2.05
N ALA A 71 18.03 -18.15 -2.10
CA ALA A 71 17.02 -18.92 -2.82
C ALA A 71 17.01 -18.67 -4.35
N GLY A 72 17.94 -17.84 -4.86
CA GLY A 72 18.15 -17.63 -6.30
C GLY A 72 17.52 -16.38 -6.89
N LEU A 73 16.86 -15.54 -6.09
CA LEU A 73 16.26 -14.29 -6.59
C LEU A 73 17.31 -13.21 -6.82
N LYS A 74 17.26 -12.57 -8.00
CA LYS A 74 18.16 -11.47 -8.38
C LYS A 74 17.53 -10.11 -8.05
N ILE A 75 17.36 -9.84 -6.76
CA ILE A 75 16.76 -8.59 -6.26
C ILE A 75 17.77 -7.75 -5.48
N GLN A 76 17.59 -6.43 -5.51
CA GLN A 76 18.37 -5.44 -4.77
C GLN A 76 17.56 -4.78 -3.66
N SER A 77 16.24 -4.83 -3.76
CA SER A 77 15.29 -4.34 -2.76
C SER A 77 14.11 -5.30 -2.60
N VAL A 78 13.45 -5.29 -1.44
CA VAL A 78 12.23 -6.07 -1.22
C VAL A 78 11.11 -5.59 -2.16
N GLY A 79 11.13 -4.30 -2.53
CA GLY A 79 10.18 -3.71 -3.47
C GLY A 79 10.28 -4.29 -4.88
N ASP A 80 11.41 -4.89 -5.26
CA ASP A 80 11.60 -5.51 -6.58
C ASP A 80 10.67 -6.71 -6.80
N LEU A 81 10.16 -7.31 -5.72
CA LEU A 81 9.16 -8.38 -5.77
C LEU A 81 7.78 -7.87 -6.22
N ILE A 82 7.48 -6.58 -6.00
CA ILE A 82 6.18 -6.00 -6.36
C ILE A 82 6.14 -5.84 -7.88
N GLY A 83 5.26 -6.59 -8.52
CA GLY A 83 5.11 -6.57 -9.98
C GLY A 83 6.16 -7.40 -10.73
N MET A 84 6.95 -8.22 -10.03
CA MET A 84 7.82 -9.21 -10.65
C MET A 84 6.96 -10.18 -11.49
N SER A 85 7.32 -10.32 -12.77
CA SER A 85 6.63 -11.22 -13.70
C SER A 85 7.12 -12.66 -13.61
N GLU A 86 8.38 -12.85 -13.19
CA GLU A 86 8.93 -14.17 -12.91
C GLU A 86 8.21 -14.78 -11.72
N ARG A 87 8.02 -16.10 -11.76
CA ARG A 87 7.42 -16.80 -10.64
C ARG A 87 8.44 -16.94 -9.52
N TYR A 88 7.98 -16.76 -8.29
CA TYR A 88 8.81 -16.79 -7.08
C TYR A 88 8.13 -17.63 -5.98
N GLU A 89 7.37 -18.65 -6.39
CA GLU A 89 6.67 -19.57 -5.50
C GLU A 89 7.61 -20.23 -4.48
N ALA A 90 8.85 -20.53 -4.90
CA ALA A 90 9.87 -21.14 -4.06
C ALA A 90 10.28 -20.29 -2.85
N VAL A 91 10.08 -18.97 -2.87
CA VAL A 91 10.42 -18.07 -1.75
C VAL A 91 9.25 -17.67 -0.88
N ILE A 92 8.02 -18.09 -1.21
CA ILE A 92 6.83 -17.81 -0.39
C ILE A 92 7.02 -18.24 1.07
N PRO A 93 7.60 -19.43 1.38
CA PRO A 93 7.87 -19.81 2.76
C PRO A 93 8.80 -18.83 3.50
N ILE A 94 9.78 -18.25 2.80
CA ILE A 94 10.69 -17.23 3.36
C ILE A 94 9.88 -15.96 3.67
N LEU A 95 9.06 -15.49 2.73
CA LEU A 95 8.22 -14.30 2.92
C LEU A 95 7.25 -14.46 4.10
N LEU A 96 6.62 -15.64 4.25
CA LEU A 96 5.72 -15.93 5.36
C LEU A 96 6.43 -15.93 6.71
N LYS A 97 7.62 -16.55 6.79
CA LYS A 97 8.47 -16.50 7.98
C LYS A 97 8.83 -15.06 8.35
N HIS A 98 9.23 -14.25 7.37
CA HIS A 98 9.63 -12.87 7.60
C HIS A 98 8.45 -11.93 7.92
N LEU A 99 7.24 -12.23 7.45
CA LEU A 99 6.03 -11.46 7.77
C LEU A 99 5.76 -11.39 9.28
N GLN A 100 6.11 -12.45 10.01
CA GLN A 100 5.91 -12.59 11.46
C GLN A 100 7.02 -11.94 12.30
N MET A 101 8.05 -11.38 11.66
CA MET A 101 9.14 -10.68 12.35
C MET A 101 8.77 -9.22 12.68
N PRO A 102 9.42 -8.59 13.69
CA PRO A 102 9.09 -7.24 14.15
C PRO A 102 9.66 -6.16 13.21
N TYR A 103 9.29 -6.22 11.94
CA TYR A 103 9.64 -5.24 10.92
C TYR A 103 8.77 -3.98 11.02
N SER A 104 9.31 -2.87 10.51
CA SER A 104 8.57 -1.65 10.25
C SER A 104 7.38 -1.87 9.31
N ASP A 105 6.42 -0.94 9.35
CA ASP A 105 5.23 -1.00 8.49
C ASP A 105 5.60 -1.03 7.00
N ALA A 106 6.64 -0.30 6.58
CA ALA A 106 7.13 -0.30 5.21
C ALA A 106 7.57 -1.69 4.73
N VAL A 107 8.36 -2.40 5.54
CA VAL A 107 8.85 -3.74 5.18
C VAL A 107 7.71 -4.75 5.24
N ARG A 108 6.86 -4.70 6.27
CA ARG A 108 5.68 -5.59 6.38
C ARG A 108 4.69 -5.38 5.24
N GLU A 109 4.42 -4.14 4.84
CA GLU A 109 3.61 -3.84 3.66
C GLU A 109 4.17 -4.50 2.41
N THR A 110 5.48 -4.36 2.19
CA THR A 110 6.13 -4.90 0.99
C THR A 110 6.02 -6.42 0.96
N ILE A 111 6.35 -7.10 2.07
CA ILE A 111 6.22 -8.56 2.21
C ILE A 111 4.78 -8.99 1.96
N ALA A 112 3.81 -8.37 2.63
CA ALA A 112 2.41 -8.74 2.51
C ALA A 112 1.87 -8.54 1.10
N ARG A 113 2.27 -7.45 0.42
CA ARG A 113 1.86 -7.19 -0.96
C ARG A 113 2.49 -8.19 -1.94
N SER A 114 3.72 -8.65 -1.70
CA SER A 114 4.35 -9.74 -2.46
C SER A 114 3.69 -11.10 -2.23
N LEU A 115 2.98 -11.29 -1.12
CA LEU A 115 2.18 -12.49 -0.87
C LEU A 115 0.80 -12.45 -1.55
N ALA A 116 0.43 -11.37 -2.23
CA ALA A 116 -0.84 -11.28 -2.97
C ALA A 116 -0.78 -11.99 -4.34
N VAL A 117 -0.38 -13.27 -4.33
CA VAL A 117 -0.24 -14.14 -5.51
C VAL A 117 -1.08 -15.41 -5.34
N PRO A 118 -1.64 -15.98 -6.42
CA PRO A 118 -2.60 -17.08 -6.36
C PRO A 118 -1.94 -18.45 -6.20
N GLU A 119 -0.90 -18.53 -5.36
CA GLU A 119 -0.10 -19.75 -5.15
C GLU A 119 -0.65 -20.59 -3.99
N PRO A 120 -0.57 -21.94 -4.06
CA PRO A 120 -1.06 -22.83 -3.01
C PRO A 120 -0.50 -22.54 -1.61
N GLU A 121 0.79 -22.21 -1.53
CA GLU A 121 1.49 -21.92 -0.28
C GLU A 121 0.89 -20.70 0.43
N VAL A 122 0.46 -19.67 -0.31
CA VAL A 122 -0.22 -18.50 0.26
C VAL A 122 -1.60 -18.89 0.79
N ARG A 123 -2.37 -19.71 0.05
CA ARG A 123 -3.69 -20.19 0.49
C ARG A 123 -3.58 -21.02 1.76
N ASN A 124 -2.59 -21.92 1.82
CA ASN A 124 -2.32 -22.75 2.98
C ASN A 124 -1.88 -21.94 4.20
N ALA A 125 -1.34 -20.74 4.00
CA ALA A 125 -0.96 -19.81 5.05
C ALA A 125 -2.11 -18.93 5.57
N TRP A 126 -3.37 -19.24 5.22
CA TRP A 126 -4.55 -18.49 5.67
C TRP A 126 -4.55 -18.11 7.15
N PRO A 127 -4.28 -19.02 8.11
CA PRO A 127 -4.29 -18.67 9.53
C PRO A 127 -3.25 -17.60 9.89
N ILE A 128 -2.06 -17.69 9.31
CA ILE A 128 -0.97 -16.72 9.52
C ILE A 128 -1.38 -15.35 8.97
N LEU A 129 -1.92 -15.30 7.75
CA LEU A 129 -2.33 -14.06 7.10
C LEU A 129 -3.45 -13.35 7.89
N VAL A 130 -4.43 -14.11 8.37
CA VAL A 130 -5.54 -13.57 9.18
C VAL A 130 -5.04 -13.03 10.52
N GLU A 131 -4.16 -13.78 11.19
CA GLU A 131 -3.58 -13.34 12.46
C GLU A 131 -2.78 -12.04 12.28
N GLU A 132 -1.91 -11.98 11.27
CA GLU A 132 -1.11 -10.79 10.99
C GLU A 132 -1.96 -9.59 10.55
N TYR A 133 -3.04 -9.83 9.80
CA TYR A 133 -4.00 -8.78 9.41
C TYR A 133 -4.71 -8.17 10.62
N ARG A 134 -5.17 -9.01 11.56
CA ARG A 134 -5.84 -8.57 12.78
C ARG A 134 -4.90 -7.76 13.69
N LYS A 135 -3.63 -8.18 13.80
CA LYS A 135 -2.60 -7.47 14.57
C LYS A 135 -2.14 -6.17 13.92
N ALA A 136 -2.21 -6.04 12.60
CA ALA A 136 -1.67 -4.90 11.90
C ALA A 136 -2.38 -3.59 12.30
N PRO A 137 -1.62 -2.53 12.61
CA PRO A 137 -2.18 -1.23 12.98
C PRO A 137 -2.93 -0.58 11.81
N THR A 138 -3.83 0.33 12.13
CA THR A 138 -4.59 1.15 11.17
C THR A 138 -4.27 2.63 11.35
N GLY A 139 -4.58 3.44 10.34
CA GLY A 139 -4.45 4.89 10.43
C GLY A 139 -3.05 5.40 10.09
N TRP A 140 -2.55 6.34 10.88
CA TRP A 140 -1.31 7.07 10.66
C TRP A 140 -0.24 6.68 11.69
N GLY A 141 1.02 6.62 11.28
CA GLY A 141 2.15 6.33 12.16
C GLY A 141 3.49 6.35 11.44
N ILE A 142 4.55 5.97 12.16
CA ILE A 142 5.91 5.88 11.60
C ILE A 142 6.00 4.66 10.68
N LYS A 143 6.37 4.89 9.42
CA LYS A 143 6.34 3.85 8.39
C LYS A 143 7.64 3.04 8.35
N GLY A 144 8.78 3.71 8.35
CA GLY A 144 10.10 3.09 8.35
C GLY A 144 10.94 3.53 9.55
N PRO A 145 12.04 2.81 9.85
CA PRO A 145 12.96 3.19 10.91
C PRO A 145 13.49 4.61 10.66
N GLY A 146 13.50 5.45 11.70
CA GLY A 146 14.08 6.80 11.62
C GLY A 146 13.29 7.82 10.77
N ASP A 147 12.07 7.50 10.34
CA ASP A 147 11.18 8.51 9.78
C ASP A 147 10.74 9.49 10.88
N ALA A 148 10.73 10.78 10.56
CA ALA A 148 10.37 11.84 11.51
C ALA A 148 8.91 12.32 11.36
N LYS A 149 8.19 11.80 10.36
CA LYS A 149 6.82 12.19 10.02
C LYS A 149 5.93 10.95 10.04
N GLU A 150 4.69 11.14 10.47
CA GLU A 150 3.68 10.09 10.36
C GLU A 150 3.13 10.02 8.92
N PHE A 151 2.93 8.80 8.46
CA PHE A 151 2.32 8.48 7.18
C PHE A 151 1.17 7.50 7.41
N ARG A 152 0.27 7.39 6.44
CA ARG A 152 -0.73 6.33 6.43
C ARG A 152 -0.02 4.98 6.40
N LEU A 153 -0.32 4.13 7.37
CA LEU A 153 0.25 2.78 7.50
C LEU A 153 -0.33 1.87 6.40
N GLY A 154 0.53 1.05 5.81
CA GLY A 154 0.23 0.24 4.63
C GLY A 154 0.28 -1.27 4.85
N ALA A 155 0.84 -1.76 5.96
CA ALA A 155 0.97 -3.20 6.19
C ALA A 155 -0.38 -3.92 6.16
N LYS A 156 -1.41 -3.32 6.76
CA LYS A 156 -2.76 -3.89 6.78
C LYS A 156 -3.40 -3.93 5.38
N ASP A 157 -3.13 -2.94 4.53
CA ASP A 157 -3.60 -2.92 3.14
C ASP A 157 -2.91 -4.02 2.31
N GLY A 158 -1.61 -4.20 2.48
CA GLY A 158 -0.86 -5.31 1.86
C GLY A 158 -1.42 -6.68 2.26
N LEU A 159 -1.72 -6.86 3.55
CA LEU A 159 -2.32 -8.09 4.09
C LEU A 159 -3.74 -8.31 3.57
N ALA A 160 -4.55 -7.25 3.42
CA ALA A 160 -5.87 -7.36 2.81
C ALA A 160 -5.78 -7.83 1.35
N CYS A 161 -4.81 -7.33 0.58
CA CYS A 161 -4.55 -7.83 -0.77
C CYS A 161 -4.18 -9.32 -0.75
N ALA A 162 -3.27 -9.73 0.15
CA ALA A 162 -2.90 -11.14 0.28
C ALA A 162 -4.10 -12.04 0.61
N LEU A 163 -4.90 -11.67 1.61
CA LEU A 163 -6.14 -12.38 1.97
C LEU A 163 -7.13 -12.47 0.81
N SER A 164 -7.28 -11.38 0.03
CA SER A 164 -8.20 -11.35 -1.12
C SER A 164 -7.83 -12.35 -2.22
N VAL A 165 -6.55 -12.72 -2.32
CA VAL A 165 -6.04 -13.69 -3.30
C VAL A 165 -5.94 -15.11 -2.69
N ALA A 166 -5.67 -15.20 -1.39
CA ALA A 166 -5.51 -16.45 -0.65
C ALA A 166 -6.84 -17.16 -0.34
N VAL A 167 -7.96 -16.43 -0.34
CA VAL A 167 -9.27 -17.00 0.01
C VAL A 167 -9.66 -18.16 -0.90
N THR A 168 -10.30 -19.16 -0.30
CA THR A 168 -10.87 -20.35 -0.95
C THR A 168 -12.35 -20.45 -0.58
N ASP A 169 -13.10 -21.40 -1.15
CA ASP A 169 -14.49 -21.60 -0.74
C ASP A 169 -14.59 -22.03 0.73
N GLU A 170 -13.58 -22.77 1.23
CA GLU A 170 -13.47 -23.20 2.62
C GLU A 170 -13.25 -22.02 3.59
N THR A 171 -12.48 -21.01 3.17
CA THR A 171 -12.14 -19.86 4.02
C THR A 171 -13.01 -18.62 3.76
N LEU A 172 -13.93 -18.69 2.80
CA LEU A 172 -14.77 -17.57 2.39
C LEU A 172 -15.61 -17.00 3.55
N ALA A 173 -16.16 -17.86 4.41
CA ALA A 173 -16.96 -17.43 5.54
C ALA A 173 -16.15 -16.56 6.54
N ASP A 174 -14.89 -16.91 6.78
CA ASP A 174 -13.98 -16.13 7.63
C ASP A 174 -13.60 -14.80 6.97
N LEU A 175 -13.32 -14.79 5.65
CA LEU A 175 -13.12 -13.54 4.90
C LEU A 175 -14.32 -12.59 5.06
N ILE A 176 -15.54 -13.11 4.93
CA ILE A 176 -16.77 -12.33 5.08
C ILE A 176 -16.90 -11.78 6.49
N ALA A 177 -16.58 -12.58 7.52
CA ALA A 177 -16.60 -12.12 8.90
C ALA A 177 -15.61 -10.97 9.13
N ILE A 178 -14.40 -11.07 8.58
CA ILE A 178 -13.38 -10.00 8.63
C ILE A 178 -13.87 -8.74 7.89
N ALA A 179 -14.46 -8.90 6.71
CA ALA A 179 -14.97 -7.77 5.93
C ALA A 179 -16.13 -7.03 6.64
N LYS A 180 -16.91 -7.72 7.46
CA LYS A 180 -17.99 -7.14 8.28
C LYS A 180 -17.50 -6.48 9.57
N ASP A 181 -16.34 -6.88 10.08
CA ASP A 181 -15.78 -6.33 11.31
C ASP A 181 -15.20 -4.93 11.08
N ARG A 182 -16.00 -3.89 11.35
CA ARG A 182 -15.61 -2.49 11.16
C ARG A 182 -14.38 -2.07 11.97
N THR A 183 -13.98 -2.80 13.01
CA THR A 183 -12.76 -2.51 13.78
C THR A 183 -11.48 -2.73 12.94
N GLN A 184 -11.58 -3.46 11.83
CA GLN A 184 -10.47 -3.67 10.89
C GLN A 184 -10.20 -2.48 9.96
N GLY A 185 -11.00 -1.41 10.05
CA GLY A 185 -10.78 -0.14 9.36
C GLY A 185 -11.02 -0.20 7.85
N GLU A 186 -10.46 0.78 7.14
CA GLU A 186 -10.72 1.00 5.70
C GLU A 186 -10.14 -0.10 4.79
N SER A 187 -9.08 -0.79 5.22
CA SER A 187 -8.42 -1.86 4.45
C SER A 187 -9.39 -2.98 4.02
N ARG A 188 -10.52 -3.15 4.73
CA ARG A 188 -11.62 -4.07 4.38
C ARG A 188 -12.12 -3.91 2.95
N VAL A 189 -12.01 -2.69 2.39
CA VAL A 189 -12.40 -2.43 0.99
C VAL A 189 -11.65 -3.31 0.00
N LEU A 190 -10.40 -3.68 0.30
CA LEU A 190 -9.56 -4.51 -0.57
C LEU A 190 -10.02 -5.98 -0.58
N LEU A 191 -10.63 -6.45 0.52
CA LEU A 191 -11.19 -7.81 0.64
C LEU A 191 -12.39 -8.02 -0.30
N LEU A 192 -13.11 -6.93 -0.62
CA LEU A 192 -14.29 -6.98 -1.49
C LEU A 192 -13.97 -7.49 -2.89
N SER A 193 -12.74 -7.32 -3.37
CA SER A 193 -12.32 -7.81 -4.68
C SER A 193 -12.48 -9.32 -4.81
N ALA A 194 -12.28 -10.08 -3.73
CA ALA A 194 -12.46 -11.52 -3.71
C ALA A 194 -13.94 -11.91 -3.71
N LEU A 195 -14.75 -11.23 -2.90
CA LEU A 195 -16.20 -11.43 -2.87
C LEU A 195 -16.83 -11.16 -4.24
N ARG A 196 -16.41 -10.07 -4.90
CA ARG A 196 -16.91 -9.68 -6.22
C ARG A 196 -16.60 -10.72 -7.30
N LYS A 197 -15.43 -11.38 -7.22
CA LYS A 197 -14.98 -12.39 -8.19
C LYS A 197 -15.56 -13.78 -7.90
N SER A 198 -16.00 -14.03 -6.67
CA SER A 198 -16.54 -15.32 -6.25
C SER A 198 -17.90 -15.60 -6.88
N LYS A 199 -18.10 -16.87 -7.27
CA LYS A 199 -19.40 -17.38 -7.74
C LYS A 199 -20.24 -17.96 -6.59
N ASN A 200 -19.67 -18.02 -5.39
CA ASN A 200 -20.32 -18.59 -4.23
C ASN A 200 -21.51 -17.71 -3.79
N PRO A 201 -22.72 -18.26 -3.60
CA PRO A 201 -23.89 -17.49 -3.16
C PRO A 201 -23.66 -16.69 -1.88
N LEU A 202 -22.82 -17.19 -0.97
CA LEU A 202 -22.47 -16.49 0.28
C LEU A 202 -21.76 -15.16 0.01
N ALA A 203 -20.89 -15.10 -1.00
CA ALA A 203 -20.22 -13.85 -1.37
C ALA A 203 -21.20 -12.82 -1.91
N LYS A 204 -22.18 -13.25 -2.73
CA LYS A 204 -23.23 -12.36 -3.24
C LYS A 204 -24.07 -11.80 -2.09
N GLN A 205 -24.52 -12.65 -1.18
CA GLN A 205 -25.26 -12.23 0.00
C GLN A 205 -24.45 -11.24 0.86
N ALA A 206 -23.16 -11.54 1.09
CA ALA A 206 -22.29 -10.65 1.85
C ALA A 206 -22.14 -9.27 1.20
N ILE A 207 -22.04 -9.19 -0.13
CA ILE A 207 -22.00 -7.90 -0.85
C ILE A 207 -23.29 -7.11 -0.66
N GLU A 208 -24.45 -7.76 -0.71
CA GLU A 208 -25.75 -7.10 -0.49
C GLU A 208 -25.85 -6.51 0.92
N GLU A 209 -25.39 -7.25 1.93
CA GLU A 209 -25.36 -6.78 3.32
C GLU A 209 -24.37 -5.61 3.52
N LEU A 210 -23.16 -5.73 2.95
CA LEU A 210 -22.10 -4.73 3.04
C LEU A 210 -22.37 -3.47 2.21
N ALA A 211 -23.34 -3.48 1.29
CA ALA A 211 -23.67 -2.32 0.45
C ALA A 211 -24.12 -1.08 1.24
N SER A 212 -24.56 -1.29 2.49
CA SER A 212 -24.95 -0.22 3.41
C SER A 212 -23.83 0.26 4.33
N ASP A 213 -22.69 -0.44 4.38
CA ASP A 213 -21.54 -0.07 5.22
C ASP A 213 -20.97 1.28 4.72
N PRO A 214 -20.82 2.29 5.60
CA PRO A 214 -20.40 3.63 5.19
C PRO A 214 -19.01 3.67 4.55
N ASP A 215 -18.13 2.75 4.91
CA ASP A 215 -16.75 2.68 4.42
C ASP A 215 -16.67 1.91 3.09
N LEU A 216 -17.63 1.02 2.82
CA LEU A 216 -17.60 0.11 1.66
C LEU A 216 -18.62 0.46 0.57
N LYS A 217 -19.69 1.17 0.91
CA LYS A 217 -20.80 1.51 0.00
C LYS A 217 -20.35 2.16 -1.30
N LYS A 218 -19.31 3.02 -1.26
CA LYS A 218 -18.80 3.72 -2.43
C LYS A 218 -18.18 2.75 -3.43
N GLU A 219 -17.37 1.83 -2.93
CA GLU A 219 -16.74 0.80 -3.76
C GLU A 219 -17.80 -0.13 -4.35
N ILE A 220 -18.71 -0.65 -3.54
CA ILE A 220 -19.77 -1.57 -3.98
C ILE A 220 -20.70 -0.91 -5.01
N ALA A 221 -21.07 0.36 -4.81
CA ALA A 221 -21.92 1.11 -5.74
C ALA A 221 -21.24 1.29 -7.11
N SER A 222 -19.91 1.44 -7.15
CA SER A 222 -19.14 1.64 -8.39
C SER A 222 -19.21 0.45 -9.36
N TRP A 223 -19.60 -0.74 -8.89
CA TRP A 223 -19.69 -1.94 -9.71
C TRP A 223 -20.97 -1.99 -10.56
N ARG A 224 -22.02 -1.26 -10.16
CA ARG A 224 -23.31 -1.20 -10.89
C ARG A 224 -23.26 -0.25 -12.09
N SER A 225 -22.26 0.62 -12.14
CA SER A 225 -22.05 1.60 -13.21
C SER A 225 -21.14 1.09 -14.35
N ARG A 226 -21.01 -0.23 -14.52
CA ARG A 226 -20.24 -0.86 -15.61
C ARG A 226 -21.06 -1.95 -16.28
#